data_AF-A0A7K1CYC2-F1
#
_entry.id   AF-A0A7K1CYC2-F1
#
_cell.length_a   1.000
_cell.length_b   1.000
_cell.length_c   1.000
_cell.angle_alpha   90.00
_cell.angle_beta   90.00
_cell.angle_gamma   90.00
#
_symmetry.space_group_name_H-M   'P 1'
#
loop_
_entity.id
_entity.type
_entity.pdbx_description
1 polymer ?
#
loop_
_entity_poly.entity_id
_entity_poly.type
_entity_poly.pdbx_seq_one_letter_code
_entity_poly.pdbx_strand_id
1 'polypeptide(L)'
;MTSRPSIAQLKDGDSDAWVWFFTEFSGQIAGYARRMGVSDADDVTGTVLETVARSVGSFSGSHSQFRSWVFSIAHARIVDDHRRRDRRPETEFTASHDRAQGGS
;
A
#
# COMPACT_ATOMS: atom_id res chain seq x y z
N MET A 1 -20.81 -11.23 -17.62
CA MET A 1 -19.39 -11.52 -17.93
C MET A 1 -18.64 -10.19 -17.90
N THR A 2 -18.24 -9.69 -16.73
CA THR A 2 -17.40 -8.49 -16.66
C THR A 2 -16.02 -8.89 -17.16
N SER A 3 -15.71 -8.49 -18.40
CA SER A 3 -14.40 -8.75 -18.98
C SER A 3 -13.33 -8.09 -18.14
N ARG A 4 -12.19 -8.78 -17.95
CA ARG A 4 -11.06 -8.24 -17.21
C ARG A 4 -10.51 -7.01 -17.97
N PRO A 5 -10.46 -5.81 -17.36
CA PRO A 5 -10.05 -4.60 -18.04
C PRO A 5 -8.58 -4.67 -18.48
N SER A 6 -8.27 -3.99 -19.56
CA SER A 6 -6.90 -3.88 -20.07
C SER A 6 -6.07 -2.92 -19.22
N ILE A 7 -4.74 -3.06 -19.29
CA ILE A 7 -3.82 -2.11 -18.66
C ILE A 7 -3.89 -0.75 -19.34
N ALA A 8 -4.21 -0.70 -20.65
CA ALA A 8 -4.43 0.55 -21.36
C ALA A 8 -5.59 1.34 -20.74
N GLN A 9 -6.72 0.70 -20.45
CA GLN A 9 -7.84 1.35 -19.77
C GLN A 9 -7.47 1.91 -18.39
N LEU A 10 -6.65 1.19 -17.61
CA LEU A 10 -6.14 1.71 -16.34
C LEU A 10 -5.29 2.98 -16.54
N LYS A 11 -4.44 3.00 -17.57
CA LYS A 11 -3.61 4.17 -17.91
C LYS A 11 -4.44 5.35 -18.39
N ASP A 12 -5.51 5.08 -19.13
CA ASP A 12 -6.42 6.10 -19.65
C ASP A 12 -7.36 6.66 -18.56
N GLY A 13 -7.32 6.12 -17.35
CA GLY A 13 -8.13 6.59 -16.23
C GLY A 13 -9.57 6.06 -16.25
N ASP A 14 -9.84 4.98 -16.99
CA ASP A 14 -11.16 4.34 -17.05
C ASP A 14 -11.63 3.94 -15.65
N SER A 15 -12.75 4.53 -15.22
CA SER A 15 -13.26 4.37 -13.85
C SER A 15 -13.69 2.93 -13.56
N ASP A 16 -14.28 2.23 -14.52
CA ASP A 16 -14.70 0.84 -14.34
C ASP A 16 -13.48 -0.08 -14.25
N ALA A 17 -12.43 0.22 -15.02
CA ALA A 17 -11.16 -0.49 -14.90
C ALA A 17 -10.51 -0.31 -13.52
N TRP A 18 -10.53 0.92 -12.98
CA TRP A 18 -10.02 1.21 -11.64
C TRP A 18 -10.84 0.57 -10.53
N VAL A 19 -12.18 0.58 -10.63
CA VAL A 19 -13.07 -0.11 -9.68
C VAL A 19 -12.79 -1.61 -9.68
N TRP A 20 -12.67 -2.22 -10.85
CA TRP A 20 -12.33 -3.64 -10.97
C TRP A 20 -10.96 -3.92 -10.35
N PHE A 21 -9.95 -3.11 -10.67
CA PHE A 21 -8.59 -3.27 -10.12
C PHE A 21 -8.59 -3.17 -8.60
N PHE A 22 -9.24 -2.15 -8.03
CA PHE A 22 -9.35 -1.97 -6.60
C PHE A 22 -10.01 -3.18 -5.94
N THR A 23 -11.13 -3.66 -6.50
CA THR A 23 -11.88 -4.80 -5.96
C THR A 23 -11.05 -6.09 -6.01
N GLU A 24 -10.34 -6.34 -7.10
CA GLU A 24 -9.52 -7.54 -7.28
C GLU A 24 -8.28 -7.54 -6.38
N PHE A 25 -7.56 -6.42 -6.30
CA PHE A 25 -6.25 -6.38 -5.66
C PHE A 25 -6.29 -6.02 -4.18
N SER A 26 -7.26 -5.22 -3.72
CA SER A 26 -7.34 -4.79 -2.31
C SER A 26 -7.33 -5.97 -1.34
N GLY A 27 -8.25 -6.92 -1.52
CA GLY A 27 -8.34 -8.10 -0.65
C GLY A 27 -7.10 -9.00 -0.71
N GLN A 28 -6.47 -9.11 -1.89
CA GLN A 28 -5.30 -9.97 -2.08
C GLN A 28 -4.03 -9.36 -1.46
N ILE A 29 -3.84 -8.04 -1.61
CA ILE A 29 -2.74 -7.31 -0.99
C ILE A 29 -2.90 -7.34 0.53
N ALA A 30 -4.10 -7.05 1.03
CA ALA A 30 -4.37 -7.03 2.46
C ALA A 30 -4.20 -8.43 3.08
N GLY A 31 -4.66 -9.48 2.40
CA GLY A 31 -4.43 -10.88 2.81
C GLY A 31 -2.95 -11.26 2.82
N TYR A 32 -2.19 -10.81 1.81
CA TYR A 32 -0.74 -11.03 1.76
C TYR A 32 -0.01 -10.30 2.89
N ALA A 33 -0.33 -9.02 3.14
CA ALA A 33 0.26 -8.24 4.22
C ALA A 33 -0.02 -8.86 5.60
N ARG A 34 -1.27 -9.28 5.87
CA ARG A 34 -1.64 -10.00 7.10
C ARG A 34 -0.83 -11.28 7.27
N ARG A 35 -0.70 -12.07 6.19
CA ARG A 35 0.07 -13.33 6.21
C ARG A 35 1.56 -13.10 6.47
N MET A 36 2.08 -11.93 6.12
CA MET A 36 3.46 -11.51 6.37
C MET A 36 3.65 -10.82 7.73
N GLY A 37 2.63 -10.73 8.58
CA GLY A 37 2.74 -10.19 9.94
C GLY A 37 2.73 -8.66 10.04
N VAL A 38 2.22 -7.96 9.02
CA VAL A 38 2.00 -6.50 9.11
C VAL A 38 0.86 -6.21 10.08
N SER A 39 1.09 -5.30 11.03
CA SER A 39 0.12 -4.85 12.04
C SER A 39 -1.01 -4.02 11.42
N ASP A 40 -0.68 -3.15 10.46
CA ASP A 40 -1.66 -2.35 9.71
C ASP A 40 -1.65 -2.74 8.22
N ALA A 41 -2.37 -3.81 7.90
CA ALA A 41 -2.45 -4.33 6.55
C ALA A 41 -3.23 -3.40 5.60
N ASP A 42 -4.15 -2.59 6.13
CA ASP A 42 -4.98 -1.71 5.33
C ASP A 42 -4.19 -0.44 4.92
N ASP A 43 -3.33 0.08 5.79
CA ASP A 43 -2.36 1.14 5.44
C ASP A 43 -1.38 0.70 4.33
N VAL A 44 -0.80 -0.50 4.47
CA VAL A 44 0.05 -1.06 3.42
C VAL A 44 -0.73 -1.21 2.11
N THR A 45 -1.96 -1.70 2.18
CA THR A 45 -2.81 -1.87 0.99
C THR A 45 -3.08 -0.55 0.30
N GLY A 46 -3.50 0.48 1.05
CA GLY A 46 -3.74 1.82 0.53
C GLY A 46 -2.51 2.39 -0.16
N THR A 47 -1.34 2.27 0.48
CA THR A 47 -0.12 2.82 -0.09
C THR A 47 0.39 2.08 -1.32
N VAL A 48 0.16 0.76 -1.41
CA VAL A 48 0.44 -0.01 -2.62
C VAL A 48 -0.45 0.46 -3.76
N LEU A 49 -1.76 0.57 -3.53
CA LEU A 49 -2.72 1.02 -4.55
C LEU A 49 -2.40 2.44 -5.04
N GLU A 50 -2.05 3.34 -4.13
CA GLU A 50 -1.63 4.71 -4.44
C GLU A 50 -0.32 4.74 -5.27
N THR A 51 0.64 3.87 -4.96
CA THR A 51 1.86 3.72 -5.75
C THR A 51 1.56 3.21 -7.16
N VAL A 52 0.67 2.21 -7.28
CA VAL A 52 0.24 1.68 -8.57
C VAL A 52 -0.44 2.78 -9.38
N ALA A 53 -1.38 3.53 -8.79
CA ALA A 53 -2.06 4.65 -9.47
C ALA A 53 -1.09 5.69 -10.04
N ARG A 54 -0.03 6.03 -9.30
CA ARG A 54 0.98 6.98 -9.79
C ARG A 54 1.93 6.40 -10.85
N SER A 55 2.20 5.11 -10.80
CA SER A 55 3.24 4.48 -11.63
C SER A 55 2.70 3.62 -12.78
N VAL A 56 1.39 3.41 -12.86
CA VAL A 56 0.79 2.57 -13.92
C VAL A 56 1.04 3.12 -15.32
N GLY A 57 1.15 4.45 -15.48
CA GLY A 57 1.42 5.08 -16.77
C GLY A 57 2.71 4.59 -17.44
N SER A 58 3.75 4.37 -16.65
CA SER A 58 5.06 3.89 -17.12
C SER A 58 5.16 2.37 -17.20
N PHE A 59 4.19 1.62 -16.68
CA PHE A 59 4.21 0.17 -16.74
C PHE A 59 4.06 -0.34 -18.18
N SER A 60 4.87 -1.31 -18.59
CA SER A 60 4.72 -2.03 -19.85
C SER A 60 4.82 -3.53 -19.62
N GLY A 61 3.94 -4.29 -20.26
CA GLY A 61 3.91 -5.74 -20.12
C GLY A 61 2.51 -6.34 -20.12
N SER A 62 2.47 -7.64 -19.89
CA SER A 62 1.24 -8.42 -19.80
C SER A 62 0.55 -8.27 -18.43
N HIS A 63 -0.69 -8.75 -18.34
CA HIS A 63 -1.43 -8.81 -17.09
C HIS A 63 -0.76 -9.65 -15.99
N SER A 64 -0.02 -10.70 -16.33
CA SER A 64 0.72 -11.49 -15.34
C SER A 64 1.91 -10.71 -14.80
N GLN A 65 2.64 -10.00 -15.67
CA GLN A 65 3.72 -9.11 -15.28
C GLN A 65 3.21 -7.94 -14.42
N PHE A 66 2.03 -7.40 -14.73
CA PHE A 66 1.40 -6.36 -13.94
C PHE A 66 1.07 -6.84 -12.53
N ARG A 67 0.46 -8.02 -12.41
CA ARG A 67 0.21 -8.65 -11.10
C ARG A 67 1.51 -8.80 -10.32
N SER A 68 2.54 -9.40 -10.92
CA SER A 68 3.83 -9.58 -10.26
C SER A 68 4.43 -8.24 -9.80
N TRP A 69 4.34 -7.20 -10.63
CA TRP A 69 4.80 -5.86 -10.29
C TRP A 69 4.04 -5.25 -9.10
N VAL A 70 2.71 -5.38 -9.04
CA VAL A 70 1.91 -4.95 -7.89
C VAL A 70 2.36 -5.66 -6.61
N PHE A 71 2.57 -6.97 -6.65
CA PHE A 71 3.03 -7.73 -5.49
C PHE A 71 4.47 -7.43 -5.10
N SER A 72 5.34 -7.05 -6.04
CA SER A 72 6.69 -6.55 -5.73
C SER A 72 6.63 -5.24 -4.95
N ILE A 73 5.73 -4.32 -5.31
CA ILE A 73 5.49 -3.08 -4.54
C ILE A 73 5.00 -3.44 -3.13
N ALA A 74 4.01 -4.33 -3.02
CA ALA A 74 3.50 -4.79 -1.72
C ALA A 74 4.61 -5.40 -0.86
N HIS A 75 5.45 -6.26 -1.43
CA HIS A 75 6.54 -6.88 -0.72
C HIS A 75 7.56 -5.85 -0.21
N ALA A 76 7.93 -4.87 -1.03
CA ALA A 76 8.81 -3.78 -0.61
C ALA A 76 8.23 -3.00 0.59
N ARG A 77 6.92 -2.69 0.58
CA ARG A 77 6.26 -1.99 1.69
C ARG A 77 6.25 -2.81 2.98
N ILE A 78 5.98 -4.10 2.87
CA ILE A 78 6.01 -5.03 4.01
C ILE A 78 7.41 -5.10 4.62
N VAL A 79 8.45 -5.23 3.78
CA VAL A 79 9.84 -5.24 4.24
C VAL A 79 10.22 -3.94 4.93
N ASP A 80 9.80 -2.79 4.39
CA ASP A 80 10.06 -1.49 4.99
C ASP A 80 9.32 -1.29 6.32
N ASP A 81 8.08 -1.79 6.44
CA ASP A 81 7.33 -1.80 7.69
C ASP A 81 8.04 -2.62 8.78
N HIS A 82 8.48 -3.84 8.45
CA HIS A 82 9.27 -4.67 9.37
C HIS A 82 10.58 -4.00 9.79
N ARG A 83 11.33 -3.43 8.84
CA ARG A 83 12.57 -2.69 9.13
C ARG A 83 12.34 -1.49 10.05
N ARG A 84 11.22 -0.79 9.92
CA ARG A 84 10.87 0.35 10.78
C ARG A 84 10.56 -0.09 12.20
N ARG A 85 9.91 -1.25 12.37
CA ARG A 85 9.63 -1.84 13.68
C ARG A 85 10.90 -2.30 14.38
N ASP A 86 11.77 -3.02 13.68
CA ASP A 86 13.03 -3.53 14.24
C ASP A 86 13.98 -2.40 14.67
N ARG A 87 13.94 -1.26 13.98
CA ARG A 87 14.75 -0.07 14.31
C ARG A 87 14.16 0.78 15.43
N ARG A 88 12.97 0.47 15.94
CA ARG A 88 12.34 1.17 17.05
C ARG A 88 12.42 0.28 18.31
N PRO A 89 13.55 0.26 19.04
CA PRO A 89 13.51 -0.23 20.40
C PRO A 89 12.50 0.63 21.16
N GLU A 90 11.64 -0.02 21.92
CA GLU A 90 10.59 0.57 22.74
C GLU A 90 11.18 1.71 23.60
N THR A 91 11.04 2.95 23.14
CA THR A 91 11.30 4.12 23.98
C THR A 91 10.35 5.22 23.57
N GLU A 92 9.77 5.81 24.62
CA GLU A 92 8.90 6.99 24.67
C GLU A 92 7.40 6.74 24.51
N PHE A 93 6.67 6.82 25.64
CA PHE A 93 6.30 8.14 26.15
C PHE A 93 5.84 8.06 27.63
N THR A 94 6.75 8.31 28.58
CA THR A 94 6.33 8.67 29.95
C THR A 94 5.77 10.08 29.87
N ALA A 95 4.47 10.21 30.15
CA ALA A 95 3.78 11.48 30.17
C ALA A 95 4.46 12.46 31.12
N SER A 96 4.89 13.61 30.60
CA SER A 96 4.98 14.86 31.37
C SER A 96 4.61 16.02 30.44
N HIS A 97 3.31 16.25 30.31
CA HIS A 97 2.79 17.57 30.05
C HIS A 97 2.83 18.34 31.38
N ASP A 98 4.00 18.85 31.76
CA ASP A 98 4.06 19.96 32.72
C ASP A 98 4.25 21.25 31.95
N ARG A 99 3.12 21.90 31.66
CA ARG A 99 3.09 23.24 31.08
C ARG A 99 3.24 24.23 32.23
N ALA A 100 4.48 24.48 32.66
CA ALA A 100 4.76 25.63 33.52
C ALA A 100 4.49 26.92 32.72
N GLN A 101 3.47 27.65 33.17
CA GLN A 101 3.08 28.96 32.66
C GLN A 101 3.96 30.07 33.23
N GLY A 102 4.16 31.12 32.41
CA GLY A 102 4.37 32.53 32.83
C GLY A 102 5.71 32.80 33.53
N GLY A 103 6.59 33.64 32.99
CA GLY A 103 6.30 35.02 32.59
C GLY A 103 6.73 35.96 33.70
N SER A 104 7.83 36.69 33.47
CA SER A 104 8.13 38.00 34.06
C SER A 104 9.15 38.69 33.17
#